data_AF-A0A819ETZ1-F1
#
_entry.id   AF-A0A819ETZ1-F1
#
_cell.length_a   1.000
_cell.length_b   1.000
_cell.length_c   1.000
_cell.angle_alpha   90.00
_cell.angle_beta   90.00
_cell.angle_gamma   90.00
#
_symmetry.space_group_name_H-M   'P 1'
#
loop_
_entity.id
_entity.type
_entity.pdbx_description
1 polymer ?
#
loop_
_entity_poly.entity_id
_entity_poly.type
_entity_poly.pdbx_seq_one_letter_code
_entity_poly.pdbx_strand_id
1 'polypeptide(L)'
;MSPSTVLSSNLLELHVHVLNFADCLYLLDGRFNQLHTFHVNISYISSNTLTINNTEKLPNLRCFSLYCDIRTYDYDELIVPLLHRMLNLEKLDLHLNNVVHDKGFIDGNNLKENIINYMPQLNKFTFNIRSFKPSPNIINLPSNEDIQHTFKEFKNNQIISCVDYFQKRQCGCCHVYSYPYRMKYYDNITNNFPGGLLKYVQTVQLYDDYPFEYEFFRRIAQSFPSSNNTSSTNTWSSTKGSLVPAWQAPAYVPLDTTLSRSAPKPIGQLRHLINPAAQETNVHRLFLLSFQVSFIYQK
;
A
#
# COMPACT_ATOMS: atom_id res chain seq x y z
N MET A 1 -43.73 21.18 -33.58
CA MET A 1 -42.56 21.49 -32.75
C MET A 1 -41.81 20.20 -32.50
N SER A 2 -40.66 20.03 -33.14
CA SER A 2 -39.77 18.89 -33.01
C SER A 2 -39.02 18.97 -31.66
N PRO A 3 -38.92 17.88 -30.88
CA PRO A 3 -37.99 17.86 -29.75
C PRO A 3 -36.59 17.60 -30.30
N SER A 4 -35.88 18.69 -30.61
CA SER A 4 -34.45 18.68 -30.88
C SER A 4 -33.68 18.77 -29.57
N THR A 5 -33.08 17.66 -29.13
CA THR A 5 -31.78 17.63 -28.42
C THR A 5 -31.27 16.19 -28.39
N VAL A 6 -30.66 15.74 -29.48
CA VAL A 6 -29.65 14.68 -29.43
C VAL A 6 -28.32 15.41 -29.26
N LEU A 7 -27.89 15.57 -28.01
CA LEU A 7 -26.49 15.88 -27.70
C LEU A 7 -25.79 14.54 -27.53
N SER A 8 -25.26 13.98 -28.63
CA SER A 8 -24.30 12.88 -28.51
C SER A 8 -23.02 13.47 -27.94
N SER A 9 -22.72 13.19 -26.68
CA SER A 9 -21.43 13.58 -26.12
C SER A 9 -20.35 12.69 -26.73
N ASN A 10 -19.36 13.28 -27.42
CA ASN A 10 -18.16 12.57 -27.89
C ASN A 10 -17.19 12.25 -26.74
N LEU A 11 -17.71 12.05 -25.53
CA LEU A 11 -16.89 11.79 -24.35
C LEU A 11 -16.47 10.33 -24.39
N LEU A 12 -15.18 10.09 -24.65
CA LEU A 12 -14.60 8.75 -24.73
C LEU A 12 -13.82 8.37 -23.45
N GLU A 13 -13.47 9.36 -22.64
CA GLU A 13 -12.67 9.20 -21.43
C GLU A 13 -13.27 9.98 -20.27
N LEU A 14 -13.35 9.35 -19.11
CA LEU A 14 -13.89 9.95 -17.90
C LEU A 14 -13.05 9.56 -16.67
N HIS A 15 -12.72 10.57 -15.86
CA HIS A 15 -12.06 10.41 -14.57
C HIS A 15 -12.98 10.95 -13.49
N VAL A 16 -13.29 10.14 -12.49
CA VAL A 16 -14.20 10.53 -11.41
C VAL A 16 -13.69 10.07 -10.05
N HIS A 17 -14.02 10.86 -9.04
CA HIS A 17 -13.92 10.47 -7.65
C HIS A 17 -15.34 10.38 -7.09
N VAL A 18 -15.75 9.19 -6.67
CA VAL A 18 -17.09 8.93 -6.15
C VAL A 18 -17.02 8.52 -4.69
N LEU A 19 -18.04 8.89 -3.92
CA LEU A 19 -18.08 8.57 -2.50
C LEU A 19 -18.46 7.11 -2.29
N ASN A 20 -19.45 6.61 -3.03
CA ASN A 20 -19.96 5.25 -2.87
C ASN A 20 -19.88 4.45 -4.18
N PHE A 21 -19.94 3.11 -4.06
CA PHE A 21 -19.89 2.20 -5.20
C PHE A 21 -21.13 2.30 -6.12
N ALA A 22 -22.31 2.58 -5.57
CA ALA A 22 -23.54 2.72 -6.37
C ALA A 22 -23.46 3.88 -7.37
N ASP A 23 -22.85 5.01 -6.99
CA ASP A 23 -22.62 6.15 -7.87
C ASP A 23 -21.78 5.76 -9.09
N CYS A 24 -20.77 4.89 -8.90
CA CYS A 24 -19.97 4.33 -9.99
C CYS A 24 -20.85 3.54 -10.97
N LEU A 25 -21.73 2.67 -10.44
CA LEU A 25 -22.65 1.88 -11.26
C LEU A 25 -23.65 2.76 -12.00
N TYR A 26 -24.25 3.75 -11.34
CA TYR A 26 -25.17 4.69 -11.99
C TYR A 26 -24.52 5.48 -13.13
N LEU A 27 -23.23 5.83 -12.99
CA LEU A 27 -22.48 6.44 -14.09
C LEU A 27 -22.33 5.46 -15.25
N LEU A 28 -21.89 4.23 -14.98
CA LEU A 28 -21.65 3.22 -16.03
C LEU A 28 -22.93 2.79 -16.76
N ASP A 29 -24.04 2.61 -16.03
CA ASP A 29 -25.34 2.20 -16.56
C ASP A 29 -26.08 3.35 -17.26
N GLY A 30 -25.66 4.58 -17.01
CA GLY A 30 -26.25 5.78 -17.59
C GLY A 30 -25.80 6.04 -19.03
N ARG A 31 -25.66 7.33 -19.37
CA ARG A 31 -25.31 7.78 -20.74
C ARG A 31 -23.84 7.53 -21.13
N PHE A 32 -23.08 6.86 -20.27
CA PHE A 32 -21.63 6.68 -20.43
C PHE A 32 -21.25 5.29 -20.97
N ASN A 33 -22.22 4.50 -21.45
CA ASN A 33 -21.95 3.22 -22.12
C ASN A 33 -21.11 3.33 -23.42
N GLN A 34 -20.86 4.55 -23.91
CA GLN A 34 -19.99 4.85 -25.06
C GLN A 34 -18.53 5.09 -24.66
N LEU A 35 -18.20 5.14 -23.37
CA LEU A 35 -16.83 5.36 -22.91
C LEU A 35 -15.91 4.23 -23.39
N HIS A 36 -14.73 4.63 -23.84
CA HIS A 36 -13.61 3.73 -24.10
C HIS A 36 -12.69 3.61 -22.88
N THR A 37 -12.58 4.67 -22.09
CA THR A 37 -11.69 4.76 -20.94
C THR A 37 -12.45 5.29 -19.73
N PHE A 38 -12.35 4.59 -18.60
CA PHE A 38 -12.98 5.03 -17.35
C PHE A 38 -12.05 4.82 -16.16
N HIS A 39 -11.78 5.89 -15.44
CA HIS A 39 -10.99 5.88 -14.22
C HIS A 39 -11.86 6.31 -13.05
N VAL A 40 -11.95 5.47 -12.04
CA VAL A 40 -12.75 5.74 -10.85
C VAL A 40 -11.92 5.55 -9.60
N ASN A 41 -11.96 6.56 -8.74
CA ASN A 41 -11.53 6.44 -7.34
C ASN A 41 -12.79 6.41 -6.47
N ILE A 42 -12.96 5.32 -5.71
CA ILE A 42 -14.08 5.09 -4.82
C ILE A 42 -13.57 5.24 -3.40
N SER A 43 -14.16 6.20 -2.68
CA SER A 43 -13.87 6.32 -1.26
C SER A 43 -14.42 5.12 -0.50
N TYR A 44 -15.70 4.75 -0.65
CA TYR A 44 -16.33 3.75 0.21
C TYR A 44 -17.11 2.69 -0.59
N ILE A 45 -16.95 1.41 -0.21
CA ILE A 45 -17.68 0.27 -0.77
C ILE A 45 -18.41 -0.42 0.38
N SER A 46 -19.74 -0.56 0.26
CA SER A 46 -20.55 -1.31 1.22
C SER A 46 -21.67 -2.07 0.53
N SER A 47 -21.87 -3.33 0.91
CA SER A 47 -23.01 -4.18 0.53
C SER A 47 -24.40 -3.58 0.79
N ASN A 48 -24.52 -2.59 1.67
CA ASN A 48 -25.80 -1.93 1.96
C ASN A 48 -26.34 -1.13 0.76
N THR A 49 -25.51 -0.84 -0.24
CA THR A 49 -25.94 -0.13 -1.44
C THR A 49 -26.43 -1.10 -2.51
N LEU A 50 -27.72 -1.45 -2.41
CA LEU A 50 -28.62 -1.87 -3.48
C LEU A 50 -28.22 -3.08 -4.35
N THR A 51 -29.19 -3.96 -4.58
CA THR A 51 -29.30 -4.89 -5.71
C THR A 51 -29.32 -4.10 -7.03
N ILE A 52 -28.22 -3.45 -7.38
CA ILE A 52 -28.06 -2.86 -8.70
C ILE A 52 -27.91 -4.03 -9.66
N ASN A 53 -28.77 -4.04 -10.67
CA ASN A 53 -28.89 -5.12 -11.63
C ASN A 53 -27.62 -5.14 -12.49
N ASN A 54 -26.57 -5.81 -12.01
CA ASN A 54 -25.20 -5.76 -12.53
C ASN A 54 -25.03 -6.58 -13.83
N THR A 55 -26.07 -6.62 -14.67
CA THR A 55 -26.19 -7.51 -15.82
C THR A 55 -25.89 -6.82 -17.15
N GLU A 56 -25.92 -5.49 -17.20
CA GLU A 56 -25.67 -4.75 -18.43
C GLU A 56 -24.18 -4.77 -18.81
N LYS A 57 -23.88 -5.31 -19.99
CA LYS A 57 -22.50 -5.37 -20.50
C LYS A 57 -22.02 -3.98 -20.91
N LEU A 58 -20.72 -3.73 -20.75
CA LEU A 58 -20.02 -2.51 -21.13
C LEU A 58 -19.06 -2.80 -22.31
N PRO A 59 -19.57 -3.10 -23.52
CA PRO A 59 -18.76 -3.65 -24.61
C PRO A 59 -17.77 -2.65 -25.23
N ASN A 60 -17.98 -1.35 -25.03
CA ASN A 60 -17.13 -0.30 -25.61
C ASN A 60 -15.90 0.00 -24.75
N LEU A 61 -15.94 -0.35 -23.46
CA LEU A 61 -14.87 -0.01 -22.53
C LEU A 61 -13.63 -0.87 -22.81
N ARG A 62 -12.50 -0.19 -23.07
CA ARG A 62 -11.20 -0.79 -23.37
C ARG A 62 -10.19 -0.59 -22.24
N CYS A 63 -10.30 0.52 -21.51
CA CYS A 63 -9.43 0.85 -20.41
C CYS A 63 -10.26 1.13 -19.15
N PHE A 64 -9.93 0.46 -18.05
CA PHE A 64 -10.57 0.69 -16.77
C PHE A 64 -9.53 0.78 -15.67
N SER A 65 -9.69 1.76 -14.79
CA SER A 65 -8.94 1.80 -13.54
C SER A 65 -9.88 1.97 -12.36
N LEU A 66 -9.70 1.12 -11.35
CA LEU A 66 -10.43 1.16 -10.10
C LEU A 66 -9.46 1.37 -8.96
N TYR A 67 -9.64 2.46 -8.22
CA TYR A 67 -8.91 2.75 -6.99
C TYR A 67 -9.89 2.72 -5.82
N CYS A 68 -9.64 1.86 -4.84
CA CYS A 68 -10.41 1.75 -3.60
C CYS A 68 -9.45 1.73 -2.42
N ASP A 69 -9.38 2.84 -1.70
CA ASP A 69 -8.42 3.02 -0.60
C ASP A 69 -8.99 2.58 0.77
N ILE A 70 -10.30 2.39 0.88
CA ILE A 70 -10.98 1.97 2.12
C ILE A 70 -11.23 0.46 2.14
N ARG A 71 -11.34 -0.08 3.36
CA ARG A 71 -11.69 -1.47 3.63
C ARG A 71 -12.96 -1.88 2.88
N THR A 72 -12.85 -2.95 2.08
CA THR A 72 -13.97 -3.55 1.35
C THR A 72 -14.15 -5.01 1.77
N TYR A 73 -15.39 -5.41 2.02
CA TYR A 73 -15.78 -6.80 2.30
C TYR A 73 -16.41 -7.47 1.08
N ASP A 74 -16.62 -6.69 0.02
CA ASP A 74 -17.55 -7.01 -1.05
C ASP A 74 -16.80 -7.26 -2.37
N TYR A 75 -15.59 -7.81 -2.30
CA TYR A 75 -14.79 -8.11 -3.50
C TYR A 75 -15.51 -9.08 -4.44
N ASP A 76 -15.99 -10.21 -3.90
CA ASP A 76 -16.69 -11.23 -4.70
C ASP A 76 -18.07 -10.75 -5.16
N GLU A 77 -18.76 -9.92 -4.37
CA GLU A 77 -20.15 -9.53 -4.61
C GLU A 77 -20.30 -8.25 -5.46
N LEU A 78 -19.31 -7.34 -5.40
CA LEU A 78 -19.38 -6.04 -6.09
C LEU A 78 -18.28 -5.87 -7.12
N ILE A 79 -17.01 -6.12 -6.75
CA ILE A 79 -15.87 -5.86 -7.64
C ILE A 79 -15.83 -6.87 -8.79
N VAL A 80 -15.87 -8.16 -8.49
CA VAL A 80 -15.80 -9.21 -9.52
C VAL A 80 -16.96 -9.10 -10.53
N PRO A 81 -18.24 -8.96 -10.11
CA PRO A 81 -19.35 -8.82 -11.05
C PRO A 81 -19.27 -7.54 -11.88
N LEU A 82 -18.81 -6.42 -11.32
CA LEU A 82 -18.56 -5.19 -12.09
C LEU A 82 -17.54 -5.43 -13.20
N LEU A 83 -16.41 -6.07 -12.87
CA LEU A 83 -15.36 -6.37 -13.83
C LEU A 83 -15.86 -7.31 -14.94
N HIS A 84 -16.71 -8.29 -14.62
CA HIS A 84 -17.30 -9.21 -15.61
C HIS A 84 -18.18 -8.53 -16.65
N ARG A 85 -18.65 -7.31 -16.40
CA ARG A 85 -19.40 -6.52 -17.39
C ARG A 85 -18.51 -5.99 -18.52
N MET A 86 -17.20 -5.92 -18.30
CA MET A 86 -16.21 -5.28 -19.18
C MET A 86 -15.41 -6.33 -19.99
N LEU A 87 -16.10 -7.22 -20.70
CA LEU A 87 -15.48 -8.37 -21.38
C LEU A 87 -14.43 -8.00 -22.46
N ASN A 88 -14.52 -6.78 -23.00
CA ASN A 88 -13.66 -6.29 -24.08
C ASN A 88 -12.48 -5.45 -23.57
N LEU A 89 -12.23 -5.45 -22.26
CA LEU A 89 -11.18 -4.66 -21.66
C LEU A 89 -9.80 -5.11 -22.16
N GLU A 90 -9.00 -4.14 -22.58
CA GLU A 90 -7.63 -4.35 -23.02
C GLU A 90 -6.64 -4.00 -21.90
N LYS A 91 -6.98 -3.01 -21.06
CA LYS A 91 -6.15 -2.53 -19.95
C LYS A 91 -6.95 -2.41 -18.66
N LEU A 92 -6.47 -3.07 -17.61
CA LEU A 92 -7.01 -2.97 -16.25
C LEU A 92 -5.91 -2.49 -15.29
N ASP A 93 -6.19 -1.43 -14.55
CA ASP A 93 -5.39 -1.02 -13.39
C ASP A 93 -6.25 -1.15 -12.12
N LEU A 94 -5.94 -2.10 -11.25
CA LEU A 94 -6.74 -2.44 -10.08
C LEU A 94 -5.98 -2.12 -8.78
N HIS A 95 -6.41 -1.10 -8.05
CA HIS A 95 -5.89 -0.77 -6.72
C HIS A 95 -6.97 -1.02 -5.67
N LEU A 96 -6.77 -2.06 -4.87
CA LEU A 96 -7.68 -2.44 -3.80
C LEU A 96 -6.91 -2.50 -2.49
N ASN A 97 -7.17 -1.55 -1.60
CA ASN A 97 -6.58 -1.53 -0.27
C ASN A 97 -7.55 -2.15 0.73
N ASN A 98 -7.00 -2.82 1.75
CA ASN A 98 -7.77 -3.33 2.89
C ASN A 98 -8.96 -4.26 2.54
N VAL A 99 -8.82 -5.13 1.54
CA VAL A 99 -9.87 -6.09 1.17
C VAL A 99 -9.98 -7.19 2.23
N VAL A 100 -11.08 -7.27 2.96
CA VAL A 100 -11.35 -8.42 3.83
C VAL A 100 -12.03 -9.49 3.01
N HIS A 101 -11.43 -10.68 2.95
CA HIS A 101 -11.91 -11.76 2.09
C HIS A 101 -11.98 -13.07 2.86
N ASP A 102 -13.21 -13.57 3.03
CA ASP A 102 -13.50 -14.71 3.91
C ASP A 102 -12.88 -16.02 3.42
N LYS A 103 -12.71 -16.17 2.10
CA LYS A 103 -12.13 -17.38 1.48
C LYS A 103 -10.61 -17.42 1.57
N GLY A 104 -9.93 -16.33 1.95
CA GLY A 104 -8.47 -16.28 2.05
C GLY A 104 -7.88 -15.00 1.50
N PHE A 105 -6.59 -15.00 1.22
CA PHE A 105 -5.96 -13.88 0.50
C PHE A 105 -6.39 -13.87 -0.97
N ILE A 106 -6.37 -12.68 -1.56
CA ILE A 106 -6.51 -12.54 -3.02
C ILE A 106 -5.14 -12.82 -3.62
N ASP A 107 -4.97 -14.02 -4.14
CA ASP A 107 -3.74 -14.53 -4.75
C ASP A 107 -3.86 -14.65 -6.29
N GLY A 108 -2.85 -15.23 -6.92
CA GLY A 108 -2.82 -15.39 -8.38
C GLY A 108 -3.90 -16.35 -8.89
N ASN A 109 -4.27 -17.38 -8.13
CA ASN A 109 -5.36 -18.28 -8.52
C ASN A 109 -6.69 -17.53 -8.50
N ASN A 110 -6.95 -16.77 -7.43
CA ASN A 110 -8.15 -15.94 -7.33
C ASN A 110 -8.25 -14.92 -8.48
N LEU A 111 -7.18 -14.19 -8.78
CA LEU A 111 -7.18 -13.24 -9.89
C LEU A 111 -7.33 -13.92 -11.25
N LYS A 112 -6.73 -15.10 -11.43
CA LYS A 112 -6.86 -15.89 -12.66
C LYS A 112 -8.31 -16.30 -12.88
N GLU A 113 -8.92 -16.90 -11.86
CA GLU A 113 -10.30 -17.37 -11.89
C GLU A 113 -11.27 -16.19 -12.06
N ASN A 114 -11.18 -15.17 -11.22
CA ASN A 114 -12.17 -14.10 -11.16
C ASN A 114 -12.02 -13.03 -12.23
N ILE A 115 -10.82 -12.83 -12.80
CA ILE A 115 -10.56 -11.71 -13.73
C ILE A 115 -10.00 -12.22 -15.05
N ILE A 116 -8.85 -12.89 -15.03
CA ILE A 116 -8.10 -13.20 -16.27
C ILE A 116 -8.90 -14.11 -17.20
N ASN A 117 -9.52 -15.15 -16.67
CA ASN A 117 -10.29 -16.11 -17.47
C ASN A 117 -11.52 -15.47 -18.15
N TYR A 118 -12.03 -14.36 -17.60
CA TYR A 118 -13.20 -13.65 -18.12
C TYR A 118 -12.87 -12.49 -19.08
N MET A 119 -11.59 -12.08 -19.15
CA MET A 119 -11.15 -10.95 -19.96
C MET A 119 -10.11 -11.37 -21.01
N PRO A 120 -10.53 -12.08 -22.08
CA PRO A 120 -9.59 -12.65 -23.06
C PRO A 120 -8.81 -11.59 -23.86
N GLN A 121 -9.31 -10.34 -23.91
CA GLN A 121 -8.66 -9.22 -24.61
C GLN A 121 -7.67 -8.46 -23.72
N LEU A 122 -7.57 -8.81 -22.42
CA LEU A 122 -6.73 -8.12 -21.46
C LEU A 122 -5.25 -8.33 -21.79
N ASN A 123 -4.63 -7.31 -22.36
CA ASN A 123 -3.21 -7.32 -22.73
C ASN A 123 -2.33 -6.69 -21.64
N LYS A 124 -2.92 -5.83 -20.80
CA LYS A 124 -2.22 -5.17 -19.71
C LYS A 124 -3.06 -5.23 -18.44
N PHE A 125 -2.52 -5.92 -17.45
CA PHE A 125 -3.08 -5.94 -16.10
C PHE A 125 -2.03 -5.45 -15.11
N THR A 126 -2.33 -4.32 -14.46
CA THR A 126 -1.56 -3.81 -13.33
C THR A 126 -2.44 -3.91 -12.09
N PHE A 127 -1.88 -4.37 -10.98
CA PHE A 127 -2.62 -4.37 -9.73
C PHE A 127 -1.75 -4.02 -8.52
N ASN A 128 -2.42 -3.51 -7.50
CA ASN A 128 -1.92 -3.32 -6.14
C ASN A 128 -3.06 -3.75 -5.20
N ILE A 129 -2.97 -4.94 -4.61
CA ILE A 129 -4.04 -5.52 -3.82
C ILE A 129 -3.50 -5.86 -2.45
N ARG A 130 -4.16 -5.31 -1.43
CA ARG A 130 -3.93 -5.67 -0.04
C ARG A 130 -5.16 -6.36 0.51
N SER A 131 -5.03 -7.64 0.79
CA SER A 131 -6.08 -8.47 1.37
C SER A 131 -5.79 -8.80 2.83
N PHE A 132 -6.83 -8.88 3.63
CA PHE A 132 -6.81 -9.21 5.04
C PHE A 132 -7.67 -10.44 5.28
N LYS A 133 -7.16 -11.33 6.12
CA LYS A 133 -7.87 -12.53 6.56
C LYS A 133 -7.92 -12.54 8.09
N PRO A 134 -9.08 -12.34 8.72
CA PRO A 134 -9.26 -12.71 10.12
C PRO A 134 -8.98 -14.21 10.25
N SER A 135 -8.02 -14.59 11.09
CA SER A 135 -7.67 -16.00 11.28
C SER A 135 -7.26 -16.25 12.72
N PRO A 136 -8.14 -16.82 13.56
CA PRO A 136 -7.78 -17.22 14.91
C PRO A 136 -6.82 -18.42 14.91
N ASN A 137 -6.76 -19.19 13.82
CA ASN A 137 -5.92 -20.37 13.68
C ASN A 137 -4.76 -20.14 12.71
N ILE A 138 -3.53 -20.31 13.21
CA ILE A 138 -2.28 -20.02 12.50
C ILE A 138 -1.74 -21.25 11.74
N ILE A 139 -2.36 -22.41 11.91
CA ILE A 139 -1.70 -23.71 11.66
C ILE A 139 -1.47 -24.02 10.16
N ASN A 140 -2.12 -23.35 9.20
CA ASN A 140 -1.94 -23.60 7.76
C ASN A 140 -2.07 -22.29 6.96
N LEU A 141 -1.19 -21.34 7.23
CA LEU A 141 -1.22 -20.02 6.60
C LEU A 141 -0.18 -19.94 5.47
N PRO A 142 -0.54 -19.46 4.26
CA PRO A 142 0.34 -19.48 3.09
C PRO A 142 1.57 -18.58 3.27
N SER A 143 2.75 -19.10 2.98
CA SER A 143 3.98 -18.28 2.96
C SER A 143 3.99 -17.27 1.80
N ASN A 144 4.97 -16.37 1.81
CA ASN A 144 5.21 -15.47 0.67
C ASN A 144 5.46 -16.27 -0.61
N GLU A 145 6.25 -17.32 -0.51
CA GLU A 145 6.62 -18.22 -1.59
C GLU A 145 5.40 -18.95 -2.15
N ASP A 146 4.50 -19.43 -1.28
CA ASP A 146 3.23 -20.05 -1.69
C ASP A 146 2.40 -19.07 -2.52
N ILE A 147 2.24 -17.83 -2.04
CA ILE A 147 1.50 -16.79 -2.76
C ILE A 147 2.17 -16.45 -4.10
N GLN A 148 3.49 -16.25 -4.15
CA GLN A 148 4.19 -15.95 -5.41
C GLN A 148 4.05 -17.08 -6.42
N HIS A 149 4.05 -18.34 -5.97
CA HIS A 149 3.92 -19.49 -6.84
C HIS A 149 2.58 -19.51 -7.61
N THR A 150 1.52 -18.94 -7.04
CA THR A 150 0.21 -18.81 -7.71
C THR A 150 0.23 -17.90 -8.93
N PHE A 151 1.26 -17.04 -9.05
CA PHE A 151 1.41 -16.09 -10.16
C PHE A 151 2.32 -16.59 -11.29
N LYS A 152 2.87 -17.80 -11.20
CA LYS A 152 3.87 -18.32 -12.15
C LYS A 152 3.42 -18.33 -13.62
N GLU A 153 2.11 -18.39 -13.87
CA GLU A 153 1.52 -18.42 -15.21
C GLU A 153 1.05 -17.05 -15.71
N PHE A 154 1.18 -15.99 -14.90
CA PHE A 154 0.82 -14.64 -15.32
C PHE A 154 1.83 -14.16 -16.37
N LYS A 155 1.35 -13.66 -17.51
CA LYS A 155 2.20 -13.09 -18.58
C LYS A 155 3.10 -11.95 -18.10
N ASN A 156 2.75 -11.30 -16.98
CA ASN A 156 3.58 -10.32 -16.31
C ASN A 156 4.34 -11.00 -15.17
N ASN A 157 5.58 -11.42 -15.44
CA ASN A 157 6.36 -12.25 -14.51
C ASN A 157 6.95 -11.47 -13.33
N GLN A 158 6.71 -10.16 -13.22
CA GLN A 158 7.27 -9.33 -12.15
C GLN A 158 6.17 -8.97 -11.16
N ILE A 159 5.77 -9.96 -10.35
CA ILE A 159 4.78 -9.80 -9.28
C ILE A 159 5.51 -9.97 -7.95
N ILE A 160 5.28 -9.05 -7.04
CA ILE A 160 5.84 -9.06 -5.68
C ILE A 160 4.70 -9.34 -4.71
N SER A 161 4.95 -10.20 -3.72
CA SER A 161 4.08 -10.43 -2.58
C SER A 161 4.79 -10.13 -1.26
N CYS A 162 4.02 -9.71 -0.27
CA CYS A 162 4.40 -9.59 1.12
C CYS A 162 3.24 -10.07 2.00
N VAL A 163 3.47 -11.13 2.74
CA VAL A 163 2.53 -11.80 3.62
C VAL A 163 2.99 -11.61 5.05
N ASP A 164 2.06 -11.17 5.88
CA ASP A 164 2.27 -10.85 7.28
C ASP A 164 1.19 -11.51 8.14
N TYR A 165 1.61 -12.06 9.27
CA TYR A 165 0.74 -12.68 10.24
C TYR A 165 0.88 -12.00 11.59
N PHE A 166 -0.18 -11.31 11.99
CA PHE A 166 -0.23 -10.49 13.20
C PHE A 166 -0.90 -11.30 14.32
N GLN A 167 -0.08 -11.96 15.14
CA GLN A 167 -0.57 -12.88 16.18
C GLN A 167 -1.47 -12.17 17.20
N LYS A 168 -1.09 -10.95 17.62
CA LYS A 168 -1.87 -10.16 18.61
C LYS A 168 -3.25 -9.80 18.10
N ARG A 169 -3.38 -9.62 16.78
CA ARG A 169 -4.64 -9.24 16.12
C ARG A 169 -5.42 -10.44 15.57
N GLN A 170 -4.84 -11.64 15.65
CA GLN A 170 -5.41 -12.85 15.07
C GLN A 170 -5.81 -12.64 13.60
N CYS A 171 -4.94 -12.00 12.82
CA CYS A 171 -5.19 -11.73 11.42
C CYS A 171 -3.94 -11.86 10.56
N GLY A 172 -4.15 -12.17 9.29
CA GLY A 172 -3.13 -12.11 8.25
C GLY A 172 -3.39 -10.95 7.30
N CYS A 173 -2.32 -10.42 6.73
CA CYS A 173 -2.35 -9.47 5.62
C CYS A 173 -1.50 -10.03 4.49
N CYS A 174 -1.97 -9.90 3.26
CA CYS A 174 -1.23 -10.22 2.06
C CYS A 174 -1.31 -9.02 1.12
N HIS A 175 -0.15 -8.46 0.79
CA HIS A 175 0.01 -7.39 -0.15
C HIS A 175 0.68 -7.93 -1.41
N VAL A 176 -0.04 -7.94 -2.52
CA VAL A 176 0.45 -8.37 -3.84
C VAL A 176 0.36 -7.22 -4.83
N TYR A 177 1.39 -7.04 -5.65
CA TYR A 177 1.37 -5.99 -6.66
C TYR A 177 2.23 -6.32 -7.89
N SER A 178 1.86 -5.70 -9.01
CA SER A 178 2.64 -5.72 -10.23
C SER A 178 3.83 -4.74 -10.15
N TYR A 179 5.00 -5.17 -10.58
CA TYR A 179 6.19 -4.33 -10.67
C TYR A 179 6.25 -3.61 -12.04
N PRO A 180 6.77 -2.37 -12.12
CA PRO A 180 7.18 -1.52 -10.99
C PRO A 180 5.97 -1.00 -10.20
N TYR A 181 6.12 -0.89 -8.89
CA TYR A 181 5.11 -0.29 -8.01
C TYR A 181 4.89 1.19 -8.35
N ARG A 182 3.68 1.58 -8.77
CA ARG A 182 3.41 2.93 -9.31
C ARG A 182 2.72 3.90 -8.35
N MET A 183 2.44 3.48 -7.12
CA MET A 183 1.72 4.33 -6.17
C MET A 183 2.67 5.25 -5.42
N LYS A 184 2.15 6.42 -5.03
CA LYS A 184 2.88 7.43 -4.24
C LYS A 184 3.01 7.06 -2.77
N TYR A 185 2.12 6.21 -2.27
CA TYR A 185 2.06 5.79 -0.88
C TYR A 185 2.34 4.30 -0.81
N TYR A 186 3.10 3.86 0.18
CA TYR A 186 3.22 2.45 0.53
C TYR A 186 2.98 2.31 2.03
N ASP A 187 1.77 1.89 2.38
CA ASP A 187 1.36 1.79 3.77
C ASP A 187 1.65 0.42 4.38
N ASN A 188 1.55 0.29 5.70
CA ASN A 188 1.67 -0.98 6.45
C ASN A 188 2.89 -1.84 6.07
N ILE A 189 4.05 -1.21 5.89
CA ILE A 189 5.31 -1.92 5.64
C ILE A 189 5.80 -2.57 6.94
N THR A 190 6.09 -3.86 6.90
CA THR A 190 6.51 -4.68 8.05
C THR A 190 7.92 -5.25 7.85
N ASN A 191 8.44 -5.99 8.85
CA ASN A 191 9.70 -6.74 8.74
C ASN A 191 9.78 -7.72 7.55
N ASN A 192 8.64 -8.16 7.00
CA ASN A 192 8.59 -9.05 5.83
C ASN A 192 8.76 -8.32 4.50
N PHE A 193 8.92 -6.99 4.52
CA PHE A 193 9.15 -6.21 3.31
C PHE A 193 10.33 -6.77 2.50
N PRO A 194 10.11 -7.20 1.25
CA PRO A 194 11.14 -7.88 0.47
C PRO A 194 12.24 -6.94 -0.04
N GLY A 195 12.05 -5.61 0.07
CA GLY A 195 12.93 -4.63 -0.53
C GLY A 195 12.59 -4.36 -1.99
N GLY A 196 13.60 -3.93 -2.75
CA GLY A 196 13.47 -3.59 -4.18
C GLY A 196 13.24 -2.10 -4.43
N LEU A 197 13.56 -1.64 -5.64
CA LEU A 197 13.53 -0.21 -5.97
C LEU A 197 12.11 0.29 -6.24
N LEU A 198 11.61 1.18 -5.36
CA LEU A 198 10.26 1.74 -5.37
C LEU A 198 10.27 3.23 -5.71
N LYS A 199 10.74 3.55 -6.91
CA LYS A 199 11.03 4.93 -7.36
C LYS A 199 9.86 5.91 -7.38
N TYR A 200 8.62 5.41 -7.35
CA TYR A 200 7.41 6.25 -7.39
C TYR A 200 6.84 6.55 -6.00
N VAL A 201 7.32 5.84 -4.96
CA VAL A 201 6.84 6.02 -3.59
C VAL A 201 7.46 7.28 -2.99
N GLN A 202 6.60 8.13 -2.45
CA GLN A 202 6.95 9.39 -1.80
C GLN A 202 6.71 9.33 -0.30
N THR A 203 5.73 8.54 0.14
CA THR A 203 5.35 8.39 1.54
C THR A 203 5.29 6.92 1.90
N VAL A 204 5.85 6.58 3.05
CA VAL A 204 5.85 5.22 3.59
C VAL A 204 5.25 5.23 4.99
N GLN A 205 4.36 4.28 5.26
CA GLN A 205 3.85 4.04 6.60
C GLN A 205 4.34 2.68 7.07
N LEU A 206 5.06 2.68 8.19
CA LEU A 206 5.59 1.45 8.78
C LEU A 206 4.59 0.92 9.80
N TYR A 207 4.47 -0.41 9.87
CA TYR A 207 3.61 -1.09 10.82
C TYR A 207 4.40 -2.18 11.56
N ASP A 208 4.28 -2.17 12.88
CA ASP A 208 5.04 -3.01 13.81
C ASP A 208 4.05 -3.78 14.70
N ASP A 209 4.06 -5.11 14.61
CA ASP A 209 3.45 -6.01 15.63
C ASP A 209 4.52 -6.58 16.59
N TYR A 210 5.78 -6.55 16.14
CA TYR A 210 7.01 -6.93 16.83
C TYR A 210 8.18 -6.05 16.32
N PRO A 211 9.17 -5.74 17.18
CA PRO A 211 10.21 -4.75 16.89
C PRO A 211 10.86 -4.90 15.51
N PHE A 212 11.08 -3.78 14.83
CA PHE A 212 11.80 -3.77 13.55
C PHE A 212 13.24 -4.25 13.67
N GLU A 213 13.62 -5.12 12.73
CA GLU A 213 14.97 -5.66 12.65
C GLU A 213 15.92 -4.71 11.92
N TYR A 214 17.23 -4.80 12.21
CA TYR A 214 18.24 -4.01 11.50
C TYR A 214 18.16 -4.22 9.97
N GLU A 215 17.97 -5.46 9.55
CA GLU A 215 17.86 -5.85 8.14
C GLU A 215 16.63 -5.26 7.45
N PHE A 216 15.56 -4.99 8.19
CA PHE A 216 14.41 -4.26 7.69
C PHE A 216 14.78 -2.81 7.33
N PHE A 217 15.44 -2.08 8.24
CA PHE A 217 15.85 -0.69 7.97
C PHE A 217 16.83 -0.60 6.79
N ARG A 218 17.73 -1.59 6.65
CA ARG A 218 18.62 -1.68 5.50
C ARG A 218 17.84 -1.78 4.18
N ARG A 219 16.81 -2.64 4.12
CA ARG A 219 15.93 -2.77 2.95
C ARG A 219 15.17 -1.47 2.67
N ILE A 220 14.58 -0.83 3.68
CA ILE A 220 13.91 0.47 3.53
C ILE A 220 14.84 1.51 2.91
N ALA A 221 16.05 1.67 3.44
CA ALA A 221 17.01 2.67 2.95
C ALA A 221 17.43 2.46 1.49
N GLN A 222 17.45 1.21 1.03
CA GLN A 222 17.79 0.86 -0.36
C GLN A 222 16.60 0.96 -1.31
N SER A 223 15.38 0.79 -0.79
CA SER A 223 14.16 0.71 -1.59
C SER A 223 13.62 2.06 -2.03
N PHE A 224 13.80 3.09 -1.20
CA PHE A 224 13.29 4.43 -1.45
C PHE A 224 14.46 5.37 -1.74
N PRO A 225 14.82 5.60 -3.01
CA PRO A 225 15.85 6.57 -3.32
C PRO A 225 15.36 7.96 -2.93
N SER A 226 16.21 8.71 -2.22
CA SER A 226 15.95 10.11 -1.83
C SER A 226 15.55 10.89 -3.07
N SER A 227 14.29 11.30 -3.16
CA SER A 227 13.85 12.16 -4.26
C SER A 227 14.49 13.53 -4.04
N ASN A 228 15.47 13.90 -4.88
CA ASN A 228 16.28 15.12 -4.76
C ASN A 228 15.51 16.46 -4.83
N ASN A 229 14.18 16.46 -4.83
CA ASN A 229 13.36 17.66 -4.92
C ASN A 229 12.18 17.56 -3.95
N THR A 230 12.35 18.01 -2.72
CA THR A 230 11.38 18.80 -1.94
C THR A 230 11.91 19.04 -0.53
N SER A 231 11.84 20.30 -0.09
CA SER A 231 11.97 20.72 1.30
C SER A 231 10.98 19.96 2.17
N SER A 232 11.48 19.02 2.98
CA SER A 232 10.71 18.22 3.90
C SER A 232 10.40 19.02 5.17
N THR A 233 9.14 19.43 5.35
CA THR A 233 8.62 19.81 6.66
C THR A 233 8.30 18.55 7.44
N ASN A 234 9.02 18.33 8.55
CA ASN A 234 8.74 17.25 9.49
C ASN A 234 7.44 17.54 10.25
N THR A 235 6.34 16.90 9.87
CA THR A 235 5.13 16.84 10.72
C THR A 235 5.03 15.45 11.35
N TRP A 236 5.38 15.36 12.62
CA TRP A 236 5.05 14.23 13.49
C TRP A 236 3.64 14.43 14.06
N SER A 237 2.71 13.54 13.75
CA SER A 237 1.40 13.48 14.42
C SER A 237 1.29 12.18 15.21
N SER A 238 1.48 12.27 16.53
CA SER A 238 1.08 11.24 17.49
C SER A 238 -0.38 11.49 17.88
N THR A 239 -1.28 10.55 17.58
CA THR A 239 -2.61 10.53 18.18
C THR A 239 -2.50 10.00 19.61
N LYS A 240 -2.99 10.81 20.55
CA LYS A 240 -2.76 10.74 22.01
C LYS A 240 -3.02 9.37 22.65
N GLY A 241 -2.08 8.96 23.51
CA GLY A 241 -2.20 7.86 24.47
C GLY A 241 -1.03 7.81 25.46
N SER A 242 -0.79 8.93 26.16
CA SER A 242 0.18 9.19 27.26
C SER A 242 1.05 8.03 27.78
N LEU A 243 2.37 8.14 27.62
CA LEU A 243 3.38 8.41 28.67
C LEU A 243 4.74 8.63 27.95
N VAL A 244 5.25 9.85 28.01
CA VAL A 244 6.54 10.26 27.42
C VAL A 244 7.62 10.18 28.52
N PRO A 245 8.87 9.89 28.17
CA PRO A 245 9.97 10.73 28.63
C PRO A 245 10.53 11.49 27.43
N ALA A 246 10.49 12.83 27.56
CA ALA A 246 11.02 13.76 26.58
C ALA A 246 12.52 13.54 26.41
N TRP A 247 12.99 13.47 25.16
CA TRP A 247 14.38 13.71 24.82
C TRP A 247 14.44 14.91 23.89
N GLN A 248 14.98 16.01 24.40
CA GLN A 248 15.34 17.19 23.63
C GLN A 248 16.61 16.88 22.82
N ALA A 249 16.58 17.18 21.52
CA ALA A 249 17.80 17.21 20.71
C ALA A 249 18.67 18.40 21.13
N PRO A 250 20.01 18.29 21.16
CA PRO A 250 20.85 19.46 21.38
C PRO A 250 20.78 20.41 20.17
N ALA A 251 20.69 21.70 20.48
CA ALA A 251 20.65 22.78 19.52
C ALA A 251 21.90 22.78 18.62
N TYR A 252 21.69 23.03 17.34
CA TYR A 252 22.73 23.32 16.36
C TYR A 252 23.40 24.64 16.73
N VAL A 253 24.65 24.62 17.17
CA VAL A 253 25.49 25.81 17.34
C VAL A 253 26.42 25.88 16.12
N PRO A 254 26.39 26.94 15.30
CA PRO A 254 27.36 27.11 14.24
C PRO A 254 28.72 27.43 14.86
N LEU A 255 29.75 26.65 14.51
CA LEU A 255 31.11 26.94 14.92
C LEU A 255 31.69 28.00 13.97
N ASP A 256 31.75 29.25 14.44
CA ASP A 256 32.52 30.31 13.81
C ASP A 256 33.97 30.25 14.29
N THR A 257 34.89 30.49 13.36
CA THR A 257 36.35 30.47 13.54
C THR A 257 36.84 31.58 14.48
N THR A 258 37.68 31.26 15.47
CA THR A 258 38.85 32.07 15.89
C THR A 258 39.73 31.34 16.92
N LEU A 259 41.03 31.67 16.86
CA LEU A 259 42.19 31.05 17.50
C LEU A 259 42.18 31.06 19.05
N SER A 260 42.82 30.07 19.69
CA SER A 260 44.08 30.28 20.46
C SER A 260 44.58 29.00 21.17
N ARG A 261 45.91 28.95 21.31
CA ARG A 261 46.81 27.88 21.77
C ARG A 261 46.58 27.41 23.22
N SER A 262 46.78 26.12 23.49
CA SER A 262 47.90 25.62 24.32
C SER A 262 47.92 24.07 24.41
N ALA A 263 49.13 23.52 24.56
CA ALA A 263 49.53 22.12 24.40
C ALA A 263 49.31 21.26 25.67
N PRO A 264 49.54 19.93 25.62
CA PRO A 264 48.94 18.92 26.51
C PRO A 264 49.87 18.43 27.63
N LYS A 265 49.32 17.83 28.69
CA LYS A 265 50.02 16.84 29.54
C LYS A 265 49.10 15.77 30.18
N PRO A 266 49.65 14.60 30.55
CA PRO A 266 48.90 13.33 30.64
C PRO A 266 48.99 12.62 32.01
N ILE A 267 48.33 11.45 32.10
CA ILE A 267 48.50 10.33 33.06
C ILE A 267 47.83 10.47 34.44
N GLY A 268 47.04 9.44 34.79
CA GLY A 268 46.62 9.15 36.16
C GLY A 268 45.64 7.97 36.25
N GLN A 269 46.17 6.76 36.42
CA GLN A 269 45.44 5.51 36.65
C GLN A 269 44.69 5.52 38.01
N LEU A 270 43.54 4.86 38.08
CA LEU A 270 43.13 4.12 39.28
C LEU A 270 42.20 2.96 38.90
N ARG A 271 42.70 1.74 39.17
CA ARG A 271 41.99 0.46 39.06
C ARG A 271 41.20 0.18 40.34
N HIS A 272 40.21 -0.72 40.17
CA HIS A 272 39.45 -1.49 41.16
C HIS A 272 38.21 -0.83 41.77
N LEU A 273 37.05 -1.21 41.25
CA LEU A 273 36.16 -2.17 41.91
C LEU A 273 35.24 -2.81 40.86
N ILE A 274 35.28 -4.13 40.80
CA ILE A 274 34.42 -4.98 39.97
C ILE A 274 33.04 -5.03 40.65
N ASN A 275 31.99 -4.67 39.93
CA ASN A 275 30.61 -5.02 40.27
C ASN A 275 29.92 -5.53 39.00
N PRO A 276 29.54 -6.81 38.87
CA PRO A 276 28.97 -7.36 37.66
C PRO A 276 27.45 -7.22 37.71
N ALA A 277 26.94 -6.04 37.34
CA ALA A 277 25.51 -5.84 37.07
C ALA A 277 25.28 -4.51 36.34
N ALA A 278 25.50 -4.49 35.02
CA ALA A 278 24.90 -3.46 34.16
C ALA A 278 24.79 -4.00 32.74
N GLN A 279 23.55 -4.02 32.29
CA GLN A 279 23.07 -4.47 31.00
C GLN A 279 23.86 -3.88 29.83
N GLU A 280 24.06 -4.73 28.81
CA GLU A 280 24.53 -4.36 27.48
C GLU A 280 23.68 -3.20 26.93
N THR A 281 24.27 -2.03 26.84
CA THR A 281 23.74 -0.89 26.09
C THR A 281 24.33 -0.94 24.69
N ASN A 282 23.65 -1.63 23.78
CA ASN A 282 23.97 -1.55 22.35
C ASN A 282 23.44 -0.23 21.77
N VAL A 283 24.37 0.68 21.50
CA VAL A 283 24.16 1.95 20.80
C VAL A 283 24.24 1.67 19.30
N HIS A 284 23.14 1.85 18.55
CA HIS A 284 23.20 1.90 17.09
C HIS A 284 22.67 3.24 16.57
N ARG A 285 23.52 3.88 15.76
CA ARG A 285 23.31 5.16 15.07
C ARG A 285 22.21 5.02 14.00
N LEU A 286 21.17 5.86 14.08
CA LEU A 286 20.21 6.05 12.99
C LEU A 286 20.79 7.05 11.97
N PHE A 287 20.80 6.69 10.68
CA PHE A 287 20.97 7.64 9.59
C PHE A 287 19.59 8.22 9.22
N LEU A 288 19.45 9.54 9.32
CA LEU A 288 18.28 10.27 8.81
C LEU A 288 18.38 10.36 7.29
N LEU A 289 17.64 9.51 6.58
CA LEU A 289 17.18 9.79 5.22
C LEU A 289 15.78 10.40 5.35
N SER A 290 15.61 11.63 4.88
CA SER A 290 14.34 12.35 5.00
C SER A 290 13.27 11.70 4.14
N PHE A 291 12.47 10.84 4.76
CA PHE A 291 11.14 10.42 4.30
C PHE A 291 10.14 10.80 5.39
N GLN A 292 8.94 11.20 5.00
CA GLN A 292 7.86 11.37 5.95
C GLN A 292 7.43 9.96 6.41
N VAL A 293 8.08 9.47 7.46
CA VAL A 293 7.75 8.20 8.11
C VAL A 293 6.74 8.51 9.21
N SER A 294 5.49 8.12 8.99
CA SER A 294 4.47 8.14 10.03
C SER A 294 4.50 6.80 10.76
N PHE A 295 4.78 6.82 12.06
CA PHE A 295 4.67 5.65 12.93
C PHE A 295 3.26 5.61 13.54
N ILE A 296 2.53 4.52 13.33
CA ILE A 296 1.27 4.27 14.05
C ILE A 296 1.55 3.22 15.12
N TYR A 297 1.61 3.66 16.38
CA TYR A 297 1.60 2.77 17.54
C TYR A 297 0.16 2.55 17.98
N GLN A 298 -0.31 1.31 18.00
CA GLN A 298 -1.55 0.94 18.69
C GLN A 298 -1.17 0.09 19.91
N LYS A 299 -1.58 0.56 21.09
CA LYS A 299 -1.41 -0.12 22.39
C LYS A 299 -2.20 -1.42 22.43
#